data_AF-A0A949XGC1-F1
#
_entry.id   AF-A0A949XGC1-F1
#
_cell.length_a   1.000
_cell.length_b   1.000
_cell.length_c   1.000
_cell.angle_alpha   90.00
_cell.angle_beta   90.00
_cell.angle_gamma   90.00
#
_symmetry.space_group_name_H-M   'P 1'
#
loop_
_entity.id
_entity.type
_entity.pdbx_description
1 polymer ?
#
loop_
_entity_poly.entity_id
_entity_poly.type
_entity_poly.pdbx_seq_one_letter_code
_entity_poly.pdbx_strand_id
1 'polypeptide(L)'
;MAQRNAHLEGEFAAKLAAMYDDLNRNPELMRADLAFRVSSSLRTAQEQRRQMRGGYSQVPNANVSMHRYGLATDAVLVRRSTGRPLTEQEIERGPMSQQAQRAIKIYRETAKRHGLYLLSENTDPLHVQALSVDEQARVYHNPQYPLFGGPGTPRRRRGNGPQAAG
;
A
#
# COMPACT_ATOMS: atom_id res chain seq x y z
N MET A 1 10.82 -13.84 -12.84
CA MET A 1 9.70 -13.51 -11.93
C MET A 1 10.24 -13.02 -10.58
N ALA A 2 10.89 -13.87 -9.78
CA ALA A 2 11.40 -13.50 -8.45
C ALA A 2 12.39 -12.30 -8.45
N GLN A 3 13.34 -12.26 -9.39
CA GLN A 3 14.31 -11.15 -9.48
C GLN A 3 13.68 -9.79 -9.80
N ARG A 4 12.62 -9.75 -10.61
CA ARG A 4 11.94 -8.49 -10.96
C ARG A 4 11.11 -7.97 -9.80
N ASN A 5 10.42 -8.85 -9.06
CA ASN A 5 9.67 -8.44 -7.87
C ASN A 5 10.63 -7.96 -6.77
N ALA A 6 11.72 -8.68 -6.52
CA ALA A 6 12.74 -8.26 -5.56
C ALA A 6 13.36 -6.89 -5.91
N HIS A 7 13.56 -6.62 -7.20
CA HIS A 7 14.04 -5.32 -7.66
C HIS A 7 13.01 -4.20 -7.42
N LEU A 8 11.75 -4.42 -7.80
CA LEU A 8 10.67 -3.45 -7.57
C LEU A 8 10.41 -3.20 -6.08
N GLU A 9 10.48 -4.25 -5.25
CA GLU A 9 10.39 -4.14 -3.79
C GLU A 9 11.54 -3.30 -3.22
N GLY A 10 12.77 -3.52 -3.70
CA GLY A 10 13.94 -2.74 -3.30
C GLY A 10 13.84 -1.26 -3.70
N GLU A 11 13.43 -0.97 -4.94
CA GLU A 11 13.23 0.40 -5.38
C GLU A 11 12.11 1.12 -4.62
N PHE A 12 11.00 0.42 -4.35
CA PHE A 12 9.90 0.95 -3.57
C PHE A 12 10.32 1.24 -2.13
N ALA A 13 11.05 0.32 -1.49
CA ALA A 13 11.57 0.52 -0.14
C ALA A 13 12.53 1.72 -0.06
N ALA A 14 13.41 1.89 -1.06
CA ALA A 14 14.33 3.02 -1.13
C ALA A 14 13.59 4.36 -1.28
N LYS A 15 12.59 4.42 -2.19
CA LYS A 15 11.73 5.60 -2.37
C LYS A 15 10.94 5.94 -1.12
N LEU A 16 10.41 4.93 -0.43
CA LEU A 16 9.71 5.11 0.85
C LEU A 16 10.64 5.66 1.93
N ALA A 17 11.85 5.12 2.08
CA ALA A 17 12.81 5.62 3.05
C ALA A 17 13.13 7.11 2.82
N ALA A 18 13.42 7.49 1.57
CA ALA A 18 13.68 8.88 1.20
C ALA A 18 12.46 9.78 1.45
N MET A 19 11.25 9.31 1.12
CA MET A 19 10.00 10.03 1.40
C MET A 19 9.82 10.29 2.90
N TYR A 20 10.03 9.30 3.76
CA TYR A 20 9.86 9.45 5.20
C TYR A 20 10.94 10.33 5.83
N ASP A 21 12.16 10.32 5.29
CA ASP A 21 13.22 11.25 5.70
C ASP A 21 12.84 12.72 5.41
N ASP A 22 12.26 13.00 4.24
CA ASP A 22 11.77 14.33 3.88
C ASP A 22 10.59 14.76 4.77
N LEU A 23 9.65 13.85 5.04
CA LEU A 23 8.52 14.12 5.93
C LEU A 23 9.00 14.42 7.35
N ASN A 24 9.99 13.67 7.85
CA ASN A 24 10.54 13.85 9.19
C ASN A 24 11.27 15.18 9.38
N ARG A 25 11.76 15.78 8.30
CA ARG A 25 12.45 17.08 8.29
C ARG A 25 11.54 18.24 7.88
N ASN A 26 10.26 17.99 7.62
CA ASN A 26 9.34 19.02 7.18
C ASN A 26 9.02 20.00 8.33
N PRO A 27 9.33 21.31 8.20
CA PRO A 27 9.17 22.26 9.29
C PRO A 27 7.72 22.55 9.67
N GLU A 28 6.77 22.37 8.75
CA GLU A 28 5.34 22.54 9.05
C GLU A 28 4.83 21.39 9.92
N LEU A 29 5.21 20.14 9.60
CA LEU A 29 4.89 18.98 10.43
C LEU A 29 5.54 19.07 11.82
N MET A 30 6.79 19.52 11.90
CA MET A 30 7.49 19.71 13.17
C MET A 30 6.81 20.76 14.05
N ARG A 31 6.42 21.91 13.48
CA ARG A 31 5.71 22.97 14.22
C ARG A 31 4.33 22.52 14.71
N ALA A 32 3.66 21.66 13.95
CA ALA A 32 2.35 21.12 14.31
C ALA A 32 2.39 19.94 15.29
N ASP A 33 3.58 19.48 15.71
CA ASP A 33 3.77 18.24 16.49
C ASP A 33 3.16 17.00 15.79
N LEU A 34 3.30 16.92 14.46
CA LEU A 34 2.76 15.84 13.64
C LEU A 34 3.88 15.03 12.96
N ALA A 35 3.63 13.74 12.79
CA ALA A 35 4.50 12.84 12.02
C ALA A 35 3.67 11.73 11.36
N PHE A 36 4.23 11.11 10.32
CA PHE A 36 3.65 9.92 9.69
C PHE A 36 4.39 8.67 10.14
N ARG A 37 3.64 7.58 10.33
CA ARG A 37 4.19 6.24 10.58
C ARG A 37 3.57 5.23 9.62
N VAL A 38 4.35 4.26 9.18
CA VAL A 38 3.83 3.12 8.43
C VAL A 38 2.93 2.29 9.35
N SER A 39 1.68 2.08 8.95
CA SER A 39 0.70 1.26 9.68
C SER A 39 0.55 -0.13 9.07
N SER A 40 0.74 -0.27 7.76
CA SER A 40 0.72 -1.54 7.05
C SER A 40 1.68 -1.53 5.86
N SER A 41 2.36 -2.64 5.59
CA SER A 41 3.28 -2.80 4.46
C SER A 41 3.04 -4.11 3.72
N LEU A 42 3.66 -5.22 4.16
CA LEU A 42 3.41 -6.55 3.60
C LEU A 42 2.17 -7.16 4.25
N ARG A 43 1.21 -7.62 3.44
CA ARG A 43 0.06 -8.41 3.91
C ARG A 43 0.10 -9.81 3.30
N THR A 44 -0.11 -10.84 4.11
CA THR A 44 -0.26 -12.21 3.63
C THR A 44 -1.63 -12.43 2.97
N ALA A 45 -1.74 -13.49 2.17
CA ALA A 45 -3.01 -13.88 1.57
C ALA A 45 -4.09 -14.22 2.62
N GLN A 46 -3.68 -14.69 3.80
CA GLN A 46 -4.60 -15.03 4.89
C GLN A 46 -5.14 -13.79 5.58
N GLU A 47 -4.29 -12.78 5.84
CA GLU A 47 -4.70 -11.49 6.41
C GLU A 47 -5.64 -10.73 5.48
N GLN A 48 -5.33 -10.72 4.18
CA GLN A 48 -6.20 -10.11 3.18
C GLN A 48 -7.59 -10.77 3.13
N ARG A 49 -7.66 -12.10 3.21
CA ARG A 49 -8.93 -12.85 3.28
C ARG A 49 -9.69 -12.66 4.59
N ARG A 50 -9.02 -12.28 5.68
CA ARG A 50 -9.67 -11.93 6.94
C ARG A 50 -10.31 -10.54 6.84
N GLN A 51 -9.62 -9.56 6.26
CA GLN A 51 -10.20 -8.24 5.98
C GLN A 51 -11.43 -8.33 5.06
N MET A 52 -11.38 -9.11 3.97
CA MET A 52 -12.55 -9.30 3.09
C MET A 52 -13.77 -9.89 3.81
N ARG A 53 -13.55 -10.72 4.84
CA ARG A 53 -14.63 -11.31 5.66
C ARG A 53 -15.14 -10.39 6.76
N GLY A 54 -14.39 -9.35 7.10
CA GLY A 54 -14.76 -8.34 8.09
C GLY A 54 -15.73 -7.27 7.59
N GLY A 55 -16.23 -7.37 6.36
CA GLY A 55 -17.27 -6.46 5.84
C GLY A 55 -16.75 -5.12 5.26
N TYR A 56 -15.44 -4.94 5.10
CA TYR A 56 -14.89 -3.77 4.41
C TYR A 56 -15.24 -3.84 2.92
N SER A 57 -16.16 -2.97 2.47
CA SER A 57 -16.76 -3.00 1.12
C SER A 57 -15.80 -2.64 -0.02
N GLN A 58 -14.58 -2.19 0.28
CA GLN A 58 -13.58 -1.75 -0.69
C GLN A 58 -12.27 -2.56 -0.65
N VAL A 59 -12.28 -3.79 -0.12
CA VAL A 59 -11.05 -4.60 -0.08
C VAL A 59 -10.80 -5.23 -1.45
N PRO A 60 -9.68 -4.90 -2.13
CA PRO A 60 -9.34 -5.54 -3.39
C PRO A 60 -9.24 -7.06 -3.19
N ASN A 61 -9.70 -7.82 -4.19
CA ASN A 61 -9.55 -9.28 -4.21
C ASN A 61 -8.11 -9.64 -3.82
N ALA A 62 -7.95 -10.68 -3.01
CA ALA A 62 -6.67 -11.06 -2.47
C ALA A 62 -5.56 -11.22 -3.51
N ASN A 63 -5.84 -11.46 -4.79
CA ASN A 63 -4.78 -11.55 -5.82
C ASN A 63 -4.29 -10.21 -6.37
N VAL A 64 -4.97 -9.11 -6.05
CA VAL A 64 -4.77 -7.78 -6.67
C VAL A 64 -4.19 -6.75 -5.68
N SER A 65 -4.19 -7.05 -4.38
CA SER A 65 -3.64 -6.14 -3.36
C SER A 65 -2.12 -6.00 -3.50
N MET A 66 -1.65 -4.78 -3.74
CA MET A 66 -0.21 -4.43 -3.85
C MET A 66 0.57 -4.74 -2.57
N HIS A 67 -0.10 -4.71 -1.41
CA HIS A 67 0.48 -5.11 -0.13
C HIS A 67 0.99 -6.56 -0.11
N ARG A 68 0.43 -7.45 -0.93
CA ARG A 68 0.90 -8.85 -0.97
C ARG A 68 2.26 -9.03 -1.64
N TYR A 69 2.69 -8.02 -2.36
CA TYR A 69 3.91 -8.03 -3.14
C TYR A 69 4.93 -7.04 -2.57
N GLY A 70 4.69 -6.50 -1.37
CA GLY A 70 5.56 -5.50 -0.77
C GLY A 70 5.62 -4.18 -1.55
N LEU A 71 4.66 -3.93 -2.46
CA LEU A 71 4.65 -2.76 -3.36
C LEU A 71 3.64 -1.70 -2.94
N ALA A 72 3.10 -1.79 -1.72
CA ALA A 72 2.24 -0.75 -1.14
C ALA A 72 2.46 -0.64 0.37
N THR A 73 2.20 0.57 0.89
CA THR A 73 2.17 0.85 2.31
C THR A 73 1.05 1.80 2.65
N ASP A 74 0.42 1.57 3.80
CA ASP A 74 -0.50 2.49 4.44
C ASP A 74 0.24 3.25 5.53
N ALA A 75 -0.06 4.54 5.66
CA ALA A 75 0.44 5.36 6.76
C ALA A 75 -0.67 5.74 7.74
N VAL A 76 -0.26 6.16 8.93
CA VAL A 76 -1.11 6.80 9.93
C VAL A 76 -0.47 8.10 10.39
N LEU A 77 -1.30 9.12 10.58
CA LEU A 77 -0.88 10.40 11.15
C LEU A 77 -0.85 10.26 12.68
N VAL A 78 0.28 10.61 13.28
CA VAL A 78 0.50 10.52 14.73
C VAL A 78 0.95 11.86 15.30
N ARG A 79 0.71 12.07 16.59
CA ARG A 79 1.39 13.14 17.33
C ARG A 79 2.86 12.77 17.51
N ARG A 80 3.76 13.66 17.12
CA ARG A 80 5.20 13.39 17.12
C ARG A 80 5.74 13.20 18.53
N SER A 81 5.34 14.04 19.47
CA SER A 81 5.74 13.99 20.89
C SER A 81 5.40 12.69 21.61
N THR A 82 4.25 12.08 21.28
CA THR A 82 3.72 10.90 21.99
C THR A 82 3.70 9.63 21.15
N GLY A 83 3.85 9.74 19.84
CA GLY A 83 3.65 8.66 18.89
C GLY A 83 2.20 8.17 18.78
N ARG A 84 1.24 8.83 19.45
CA ARG A 84 -0.18 8.44 19.46
C ARG A 84 -0.83 8.73 18.11
N PRO A 85 -1.53 7.76 17.49
CA PRO A 85 -2.37 8.02 16.31
C PRO A 85 -3.45 9.08 16.59
N LEU A 86 -3.68 9.95 15.61
CA LEU A 86 -4.84 10.83 15.62
C LEU A 86 -6.10 10.01 15.35
N THR A 87 -7.20 10.35 16.03
CA THR A 87 -8.51 9.76 15.75
C THR A 87 -9.14 10.39 14.52
N GLU A 88 -10.11 9.70 13.90
CA GLU A 88 -10.89 10.27 12.79
C GLU A 88 -11.55 11.60 13.19
N GLN A 89 -12.06 11.71 14.41
CA GLN A 89 -12.65 12.95 14.90
C GLN A 89 -11.63 14.10 15.01
N GLU A 90 -10.38 13.81 15.40
CA GLU A 90 -9.29 14.82 15.40
C GLU A 90 -8.93 15.28 13.98
N ILE A 91 -8.99 14.37 13.00
CA ILE A 91 -8.66 14.63 11.60
C ILE A 91 -9.80 15.37 10.88
N GLU A 92 -11.05 15.02 11.16
CA GLU A 92 -12.21 15.50 10.41
C GLU A 92 -12.93 16.67 11.08
N ARG A 93 -13.07 16.66 12.41
CA ARG A 93 -14.01 17.55 13.12
C ARG A 93 -13.46 18.22 14.38
N GLY A 94 -12.14 18.24 14.55
CA GLY A 94 -11.48 18.89 15.69
C GLY A 94 -10.83 20.24 15.34
N PRO A 95 -10.35 20.98 16.37
CA PRO A 95 -9.50 22.17 16.16
C PRO A 95 -8.19 21.84 15.43
N MET A 96 -7.76 20.56 15.43
CA MET A 96 -6.61 20.08 14.67
C MET A 96 -6.93 19.69 13.21
N SER A 97 -8.19 19.70 12.79
CA SER A 97 -8.60 19.19 11.46
C SER A 97 -7.87 19.89 10.32
N GLN A 98 -7.77 21.22 10.35
CA GLN A 98 -7.05 21.97 9.32
C GLN A 98 -5.55 21.61 9.26
N GLN A 99 -4.90 21.40 10.41
CA GLN A 99 -3.49 20.99 10.46
C GLN A 99 -3.32 19.56 9.95
N ALA A 100 -4.23 18.65 10.31
CA ALA A 100 -4.23 17.28 9.83
C ALA A 100 -4.43 17.22 8.30
N GLN A 101 -5.37 17.98 7.74
CA GLN A 101 -5.60 18.05 6.30
C GLN A 101 -4.40 18.63 5.54
N ARG A 102 -3.73 19.65 6.10
CA ARG A 102 -2.47 20.17 5.54
C ARG A 102 -1.36 19.12 5.60
N ALA A 103 -1.22 18.41 6.72
CA ALA A 103 -0.25 17.33 6.85
C ALA A 103 -0.48 16.22 5.81
N ILE A 104 -1.74 15.81 5.59
CA ILE A 104 -2.11 14.83 4.56
C ILE A 104 -1.74 15.33 3.16
N LYS A 105 -1.97 16.62 2.87
CA LYS A 105 -1.53 17.22 1.61
C LYS A 105 -0.01 17.17 1.46
N ILE A 106 0.75 17.50 2.51
CA ILE A 106 2.22 17.40 2.52
C ILE A 106 2.68 15.97 2.25
N TYR A 107 2.03 14.98 2.87
CA TYR A 107 2.31 13.55 2.64
C TYR A 107 2.16 13.19 1.16
N ARG A 108 1.02 13.54 0.57
CA ARG A 108 0.70 13.25 -0.84
C ARG A 108 1.67 13.90 -1.82
N GLU A 109 1.97 15.18 -1.64
CA GLU A 109 2.89 15.90 -2.52
C GLU A 109 4.33 15.40 -2.34
N THR A 110 4.71 14.95 -1.15
CA THR A 110 6.02 14.33 -0.93
C THR A 110 6.10 12.95 -1.59
N ALA A 111 5.05 12.12 -1.47
CA ALA A 111 4.98 10.84 -2.18
C ALA A 111 5.15 11.00 -3.70
N LYS A 112 4.43 11.96 -4.31
CA LYS A 112 4.53 12.28 -5.75
C LYS A 112 5.95 12.69 -6.15
N ARG A 113 6.62 13.53 -5.35
CA ARG A 113 8.01 13.96 -5.60
C ARG A 113 9.00 12.79 -5.60
N HIS A 114 8.74 11.76 -4.81
CA HIS A 114 9.54 10.53 -4.75
C HIS A 114 9.11 9.47 -5.79
N GLY A 115 8.20 9.81 -6.71
CA GLY A 115 7.73 8.92 -7.76
C GLY A 115 6.93 7.73 -7.22
N LEU A 116 6.19 7.95 -6.13
CA LEU A 116 5.22 7.01 -5.58
C LEU A 116 3.81 7.40 -6.02
N TYR A 117 2.96 6.39 -6.24
CA TYR A 117 1.58 6.59 -6.66
C TYR A 117 0.63 6.51 -5.48
N LEU A 118 -0.42 7.32 -5.49
CA LEU A 118 -1.52 7.27 -4.53
C LEU A 118 -2.62 6.38 -5.12
N LEU A 119 -3.21 5.48 -4.32
CA LEU A 119 -4.31 4.63 -4.79
C LEU A 119 -5.56 5.47 -5.07
N SER A 120 -5.87 6.41 -4.17
CA SER A 120 -6.97 7.35 -4.33
C SER A 120 -6.70 8.61 -3.52
N GLU A 121 -6.86 9.75 -4.16
CA GLU A 121 -6.65 11.04 -3.51
C GLU A 121 -7.69 11.33 -2.40
N ASN A 122 -8.85 10.67 -2.47
CA ASN A 122 -10.02 10.99 -1.63
C ASN A 122 -10.45 9.86 -0.70
N THR A 123 -10.25 8.59 -1.09
CA THR A 123 -10.75 7.44 -0.31
C THR A 123 -9.67 6.78 0.53
N ASP A 124 -8.40 6.90 0.14
CA ASP A 124 -7.28 6.36 0.91
C ASP A 124 -6.03 7.24 0.74
N PRO A 125 -6.04 8.46 1.31
CA PRO A 125 -5.04 9.48 1.03
C PRO A 125 -3.65 9.17 1.62
N LEU A 126 -3.54 8.13 2.44
CA LEU A 126 -2.31 7.69 3.08
C LEU A 126 -1.75 6.37 2.52
N HIS A 127 -2.46 5.78 1.55
CA HIS A 127 -1.98 4.63 0.80
C HIS A 127 -1.09 5.06 -0.36
N VAL A 128 0.14 4.55 -0.36
CA VAL A 128 1.10 4.74 -1.45
C VAL A 128 1.51 3.38 -2.03
N GLN A 129 1.71 3.34 -3.34
CA GLN A 129 2.09 2.15 -4.08
C GLN A 129 3.16 2.43 -5.15
N ALA A 130 3.92 1.39 -5.50
CA ALA A 130 5.04 1.48 -6.43
C ALA A 130 4.62 1.71 -7.89
N LEU A 131 3.40 1.33 -8.26
CA LEU A 131 2.88 1.39 -9.63
C LEU A 131 1.58 2.20 -9.65
N SER A 132 1.29 2.92 -10.72
CA SER A 132 -0.03 3.53 -10.92
C SER A 132 -1.13 2.47 -11.04
N VAL A 133 -2.39 2.88 -10.86
CA VAL A 133 -3.56 2.01 -11.09
C VAL A 133 -3.58 1.48 -12.52
N ASP A 134 -3.22 2.30 -13.51
CA ASP A 134 -3.15 1.91 -14.91
C ASP A 134 -2.03 0.89 -15.18
N GLU A 135 -0.85 1.08 -14.58
CA GLU A 135 0.24 0.12 -14.66
C GLU A 135 -0.11 -1.20 -13.97
N GLN A 136 -0.76 -1.14 -12.81
CA GLN A 136 -1.26 -2.30 -12.09
C GLN A 136 -2.28 -3.08 -12.95
N ALA A 137 -3.24 -2.39 -13.57
CA ALA A 137 -4.23 -3.00 -14.46
C ALA A 137 -3.58 -3.62 -15.71
N ARG A 138 -2.62 -2.94 -16.34
CA ARG A 138 -1.87 -3.47 -17.50
C ARG A 138 -1.10 -4.74 -17.15
N VAL A 139 -0.43 -4.75 -16.00
CA VAL A 139 0.30 -5.93 -15.54
C VAL A 139 -0.67 -7.07 -15.21
N TYR A 140 -1.84 -6.76 -14.64
CA TYR A 140 -2.84 -7.77 -14.29
C TYR A 140 -3.49 -8.43 -15.52
N HIS A 141 -3.78 -7.67 -16.57
CA HIS A 141 -4.45 -8.15 -17.76
C HIS A 141 -3.51 -8.68 -18.86
N ASN A 142 -2.19 -8.54 -18.69
CA ASN A 142 -1.25 -8.98 -19.70
C ASN A 142 -0.72 -10.40 -19.44
N PRO A 143 -1.06 -11.40 -20.27
CA PRO A 143 -0.62 -12.78 -20.10
C PRO A 143 0.90 -12.97 -20.24
N GLN A 144 1.62 -12.01 -20.83
CA GLN A 144 3.07 -12.02 -20.94
C GLN A 144 3.78 -11.45 -19.69
N TYR A 145 3.08 -10.74 -18.80
CA TYR A 145 3.68 -10.04 -17.66
C TYR A 145 2.94 -10.30 -16.34
N PRO A 146 2.80 -11.56 -15.89
CA PRO A 146 2.12 -11.84 -14.63
C PRO A 146 3.01 -11.46 -13.43
N LEU A 147 3.06 -10.17 -13.03
CA LEU A 147 3.59 -9.83 -11.68
C LEU A 147 2.64 -10.36 -10.59
N PHE A 148 1.36 -10.44 -10.93
CA PHE A 148 0.27 -10.94 -10.11
C PHE A 148 -0.18 -12.26 -10.74
N GLY A 149 -0.28 -13.34 -9.97
CA GLY A 149 -0.82 -14.61 -10.50
C GLY A 149 -2.18 -14.34 -11.13
N GLY A 150 -2.26 -14.42 -12.46
CA GLY A 150 -3.37 -13.91 -13.26
C GLY A 150 -4.73 -14.53 -12.90
N PRO A 151 -5.84 -14.00 -13.45
CA PRO A 151 -7.16 -14.57 -13.26
C PRO A 151 -7.20 -15.98 -13.86
N GLY A 152 -7.11 -16.98 -12.99
CA GLY A 152 -7.16 -18.38 -13.38
C GLY A 152 -5.80 -18.95 -13.77
N THR A 153 -4.97 -19.32 -12.80
CA THR A 153 -4.27 -20.60 -12.95
C THR A 153 -5.30 -21.69 -12.69
N PRO A 154 -5.65 -22.55 -13.66
CA PRO A 154 -6.27 -23.82 -13.33
C PRO A 154 -5.37 -24.45 -12.27
N ARG A 155 -5.93 -24.86 -11.12
CA ARG A 155 -5.22 -25.78 -10.24
C ARG A 155 -4.75 -26.91 -11.16
N ARG A 156 -3.44 -27.08 -11.33
CA ARG A 156 -2.91 -28.37 -11.77
C ARG A 156 -3.59 -29.38 -10.86
N ARG A 157 -4.48 -30.21 -11.43
CA ARG A 157 -4.98 -31.40 -10.73
C ARG A 157 -3.73 -32.05 -10.17
N ARG A 158 -3.62 -32.15 -8.83
CA ARG A 158 -2.64 -33.06 -8.25
C ARG A 158 -2.92 -34.40 -8.91
N GLY A 159 -1.88 -34.96 -9.53
CA GLY A 159 -2.01 -36.13 -10.38
C GLY A 159 -2.73 -37.25 -9.64
N ASN A 160 -3.68 -37.87 -10.32
CA ASN A 160 -3.72 -39.32 -10.28
C ASN A 160 -2.58 -39.75 -11.20
N GLY A 161 -1.64 -40.52 -10.64
CA GLY A 161 -0.42 -40.96 -11.32
C GLY A 161 -0.70 -41.81 -12.57
N PRO A 162 0.34 -42.23 -13.29
CA PRO A 162 0.20 -43.12 -14.42
C PRO A 162 -0.49 -44.41 -13.97
N GLN A 163 -1.69 -44.67 -14.49
CA GLN A 163 -2.32 -45.98 -14.36
C GLN A 163 -1.57 -46.88 -15.33
N ALA A 164 -0.79 -47.80 -14.77
CA ALA A 164 -0.07 -48.81 -15.52
C ALA A 164 -1.04 -49.60 -16.40
N ALA A 165 -0.60 -49.88 -17.62
CA ALA A 165 -1.22 -50.88 -18.48
C ALA A 165 -1.16 -52.25 -17.80
N GLY A 166 -2.29 -52.96 -17.82
CA GLY A 166 -2.49 -54.32 -17.32
C GLY A 166 -3.92 -54.75 -17.62
#